data_AF-A0A165P953-F1
#
_entry.id   AF-A0A165P953-F1
#
_cell.length_a   1.000
_cell.length_b   1.000
_cell.length_c   1.000
_cell.angle_alpha   90.00
_cell.angle_beta   90.00
_cell.angle_gamma   90.00
#
_symmetry.space_group_name_H-M   'P 1'
#
loop_
_entity.id
_entity.type
_entity.pdbx_description
1 polymer ?
#
loop_
_entity_poly.entity_id
_entity_poly.type
_entity_poly.pdbx_seq_one_letter_code
_entity_poly.pdbx_strand_id
1 'polypeptide(L)' 'MMFCQIQVPAHSIAAPVPLTRTQTGRFFIRTQRFMDAYRKGLTGKQALWATKKYHGHCVLPESILAELDEQDHDTS' A
#
# COMPACT_ATOMS: atom_id res chain seq x y z
N MET A 1 -9.54 35.67 -14.67
CA MET A 1 -8.68 34.70 -13.96
C MET A 1 -9.27 34.53 -12.56
N MET A 2 -10.23 33.63 -12.39
CA MET A 2 -10.99 33.46 -11.15
C MET A 2 -10.21 32.52 -10.22
N PHE A 3 -9.39 33.08 -9.34
CA PHE A 3 -8.78 32.29 -8.26
C PHE A 3 -9.88 31.96 -7.24
N CYS A 4 -10.32 30.71 -7.23
CA CYS A 4 -11.21 30.17 -6.21
C CYS A 4 -10.44 30.14 -4.88
N GLN A 5 -10.61 31.17 -4.07
CA GLN A 5 -10.08 31.24 -2.71
C GLN A 5 -10.88 30.27 -1.84
N ILE A 6 -10.42 29.01 -1.77
CA ILE A 6 -10.93 28.05 -0.80
C ILE A 6 -10.42 28.51 0.57
N GLN A 7 -11.24 29.33 1.24
CA GLN A 7 -11.02 29.74 2.61
C GLN A 7 -11.26 28.52 3.52
N VAL A 8 -10.20 27.75 3.81
CA VAL A 8 -10.28 26.66 4.79
C VAL A 8 -10.33 27.28 6.19
N PRO A 9 -11.39 27.06 7.00
CA PRO A 9 -11.49 27.66 8.32
C PRO A 9 -10.40 27.15 9.26
N ALA A 10 -9.55 28.07 9.75
CA ALA A 10 -8.44 27.77 10.65
C ALA A 10 -8.84 27.17 12.02
N HIS A 11 -10.14 27.11 12.33
CA HIS A 11 -10.68 26.61 13.60
C HIS A 11 -11.04 25.11 13.58
N SER A 12 -10.88 24.41 12.45
CA SER A 12 -11.21 22.98 12.32
C SER A 12 -10.03 22.16 11.81
N ILE A 13 -8.83 22.41 12.32
CA ILE A 13 -7.73 21.45 12.18
C ILE A 13 -7.71 20.65 13.47
N ALA A 14 -8.43 19.53 13.49
CA ALA A 14 -8.32 18.56 14.57
C ALA A 14 -6.84 18.19 14.73
N ALA A 15 -6.31 18.30 15.96
CA ALA A 15 -4.93 17.93 16.23
C ALA A 15 -4.69 16.49 15.75
N PRO A 16 -3.59 16.22 15.01
CA PRO A 16 -3.32 14.89 14.52
C PRO A 16 -3.21 13.93 15.70
N VAL A 17 -4.06 12.90 15.71
CA VAL A 17 -4.07 11.89 16.76
C VAL A 17 -2.69 11.20 16.77
N PRO A 18 -1.95 11.22 17.88
CA PRO A 18 -0.63 10.62 17.93
C PRO A 18 -0.77 9.10 17.80
N LEU A 19 -0.29 8.55 16.68
CA LEU A 19 -0.13 7.11 16.52
C LEU A 19 0.96 6.63 17.48
N THR A 20 0.68 5.58 18.25
CA THR A 20 1.70 5.00 19.14
C THR A 20 2.86 4.44 18.31
N ARG A 21 4.09 4.41 18.85
CA ARG A 21 5.30 3.91 18.15
C ARG A 21 5.09 2.53 17.49
N THR A 22 4.25 1.69 18.10
CA THR A 22 3.89 0.36 17.60
C THR A 22 2.91 0.40 16.42
N GLN A 23 1.94 1.33 16.40
CA GLN A 23 1.02 1.53 15.28
C GLN A 23 1.77 2.03 14.04
N THR A 24 2.67 3.00 14.24
CA THR A 24 3.53 3.53 13.18
C THR A 24 4.39 2.42 12.57
N GLY A 25 5.07 1.60 13.39
CA GLY A 25 5.88 0.49 12.89
C GLY A 25 5.08 -0.56 12.10
N ARG A 26 3.90 -0.95 12.59
CA ARG A 26 3.01 -1.89 11.88
C ARG A 26 2.52 -1.34 10.54
N PHE A 27 2.22 -0.05 10.49
CA PHE A 27 1.86 0.65 9.26
C PHE A 27 3.02 0.63 8.27
N PHE A 28 4.22 1.09 8.67
CA PHE A 28 5.41 1.10 7.82
C PHE A 28 5.74 -0.28 7.22
N ILE A 29 5.69 -1.34 8.04
CA ILE A 29 5.96 -2.71 7.55
C ILE A 29 4.94 -3.15 6.50
N ARG A 30 3.65 -2.83 6.69
CA ARG A 30 2.61 -3.14 5.69
C ARG A 30 2.85 -2.36 4.40
N THR A 31 3.10 -1.07 4.50
CA THR A 31 3.35 -0.20 3.34
C THR A 31 4.58 -0.66 2.57
N GLN A 32 5.64 -1.09 3.26
CA GLN A 32 6.84 -1.62 2.63
C GLN A 32 6.56 -2.84 1.75
N ARG A 33 5.68 -3.75 2.18
CA ARG A 33 5.33 -4.95 1.39
C ARG A 33 4.57 -4.59 0.11
N PHE A 34 3.66 -3.63 0.19
CA PHE A 34 2.99 -3.11 -1.00
C PHE A 34 3.96 -2.38 -1.93
N MET A 35 4.88 -1.59 -1.38
CA MET A 35 5.91 -0.91 -2.17
C MET A 35 6.84 -1.89 -2.89
N ASP A 36 7.24 -2.99 -2.23
CA ASP A 36 8.04 -4.04 -2.86
C ASP A 36 7.26 -4.72 -4.00
N ALA A 37 5.96 -4.97 -3.79
CA ALA A 37 5.10 -5.53 -4.83
C ALA A 37 4.97 -4.60 -6.05
N TYR A 38 4.74 -3.30 -5.83
CA TYR A 38 4.66 -2.32 -6.92
C TYR A 38 5.98 -2.15 -7.67
N ARG A 39 7.12 -2.20 -6.97
CA ARG A 39 8.45 -2.15 -7.61
C ARG A 39 8.68 -3.32 -8.56
N LYS A 40 8.03 -4.46 -8.31
CA LYS A 40 8.07 -5.65 -9.15
C LYS A 40 7.03 -5.63 -10.28
N GLY A 41 6.27 -4.54 -10.43
CA GLY A 41 5.29 -4.38 -11.50
C GLY A 41 3.93 -5.02 -11.23
N LEU A 42 3.65 -5.45 -9.99
CA LEU A 42 2.39 -6.11 -9.65
C LEU A 42 1.20 -5.14 -9.65
N THR A 43 0.07 -5.61 -10.18
CA THR A 43 -1.23 -4.92 -10.13
C THR A 43 -1.78 -4.92 -8.70
N GLY A 44 -2.64 -3.96 -8.35
CA GLY A 44 -3.21 -3.84 -7.00
C GLY A 44 -3.89 -5.11 -6.46
N LYS A 45 -4.55 -5.90 -7.32
CA LYS A 45 -5.13 -7.20 -6.94
C LYS A 45 -4.06 -8.22 -6.58
N GLN A 46 -3.00 -8.33 -7.39
CA GLN A 46 -1.89 -9.24 -7.16
C GLN A 46 -1.08 -8.83 -5.92
N ALA A 47 -0.82 -7.52 -5.75
CA ALA A 47 -0.15 -7.00 -4.56
C ALA A 47 -0.94 -7.33 -3.28
N LEU A 48 -2.28 -7.21 -3.31
CA LEU A 48 -3.14 -7.60 -2.18
C LEU A 48 -3.04 -9.10 -1.91
N TRP A 49 -3.09 -9.94 -2.94
CA TRP A 49 -2.96 -11.39 -2.79
C TRP A 49 -1.58 -11.78 -2.24
N ALA A 50 -0.51 -11.20 -2.77
CA ALA A 50 0.86 -11.47 -2.38
C ALA A 50 1.13 -11.06 -0.93
N THR A 51 0.67 -9.88 -0.53
CA THR A 51 0.75 -9.45 0.88
C THR A 51 -0.10 -10.32 1.81
N LYS A 52 -1.17 -10.95 1.29
CA LYS A 52 -2.00 -11.91 2.03
C LYS A 52 -1.35 -13.29 2.15
N LYS A 53 -0.62 -13.74 1.14
CA LYS A 53 0.07 -15.03 1.14
C LYS A 53 1.37 -14.96 1.97
N TYR A 54 2.12 -13.86 1.85
CA TYR A 54 3.46 -13.71 2.45
C TYR A 54 3.47 -12.70 3.59
N HIS A 55 2.82 -13.09 4.69
CA HIS A 55 2.70 -12.25 5.88
C HIS A 55 3.98 -12.17 6.75
N GLY A 56 4.96 -13.05 6.54
CA GLY A 56 6.21 -13.11 7.32
C GLY A 56 7.44 -12.56 6.58
N HIS A 57 7.43 -12.61 5.25
CA HIS A 57 8.54 -12.12 4.42
C HIS A 57 8.30 -10.67 4.05
N CYS A 58 9.22 -9.78 4.42
CA CYS A 58 9.17 -8.36 4.04
C CYS A 58 9.62 -8.11 2.59
N VAL A 59 10.18 -9.13 1.93
CA VAL A 59 10.61 -9.11 0.54
C VAL A 59 9.90 -10.27 -0.16
N LEU A 60 9.19 -9.98 -1.23
CA LEU A 60 8.54 -11.00 -2.05
C LEU A 60 9.61 -11.84 -2.76
N PRO A 61 9.71 -13.16 -2.57
CA PRO A 61 10.60 -13.97 -3.40
C PRO A 61 10.20 -13.92 -4.88
N GLU A 62 11.20 -13.94 -5.75
CA GLU A 62 11.05 -13.82 -7.20
C GLU A 62 10.17 -14.94 -7.79
N SER A 63 10.15 -16.11 -7.15
CA SER A 63 9.34 -17.26 -7.57
C SER A 63 7.83 -16.98 -7.58
N ILE A 64 7.35 -16.05 -6.75
CA ILE A 64 5.92 -15.72 -6.67
C ILE A 64 5.49 -14.86 -7.86
N LEU A 65 6.41 -14.07 -8.42
CA LEU A 65 6.09 -13.27 -9.61
C LEU A 65 5.73 -14.18 -10.78
N ALA A 66 6.41 -15.31 -10.92
CA ALA A 66 6.10 -16.32 -11.92
C ALA A 66 4.72 -16.98 -11.69
N GLU A 67 4.37 -17.31 -10.43
CA GLU A 67 3.05 -17.86 -10.08
C GLU A 67 1.90 -16.85 -10.28
N LEU A 68 2.19 -15.55 -10.21
CA LEU A 68 1.18 -14.48 -10.33
C LEU A 68 0.85 -14.11 -11.77
N ASP A 69 1.80 -14.30 -12.69
CA ASP A 69 1.59 -14.09 -14.13
C ASP A 69 0.62 -15.14 -14.72
N GLU A 70 0.66 -16.38 -14.20
CA GLU A 70 -0.28 -17.44 -14.55
C GLU A 70 -1.72 -17.13 -14.11
N GLN A 71 -1.92 -16.46 -12.96
CA GLN A 71 -3.28 -16.14 -12.47
C GLN A 71 -4.01 -15.06 -13.28
N ASP A 72 -3.28 -14.15 -13.92
CA ASP A 72 -3.89 -13.06 -14.70
C ASP A 72 -4.48 -13.54 -16.04
N HIS A 73 -3.99 -14.66 -16.58
CA HIS A 73 -4.46 -15.22 -17.85
C HIS A 73 -5.81 -15.97 -17.77
N ASP A 74 -6.23 -16.39 -16.57
CA ASP A 74 -7.49 -17.13 -16.39
C ASP A 74 -8.71 -16.24 -16.09
N THR A 75 -8.49 -14.94 -15.84
CA THR A 75 -9.58 -13.98 -15.58
C THR A 75 -9.87 -13.14 -16.82
N SER A 76 -10.23 -13.79 -17.94
CA SER A 76 -10.81 -13.12 -19.11
C SER A 76 -12.22 -13.61 -19.40
#